data_AF-A0A139D384-F1
#
_entry.id   AF-A0A139D384-F1
#
_cell.length_a   1.000
_cell.length_b   1.000
_cell.length_c   1.000
_cell.angle_alpha   90.00
_cell.angle_beta   90.00
_cell.angle_gamma   90.00
#
_symmetry.space_group_name_H-M   'P 1'
#
loop_
_entity.id
_entity.type
_entity.pdbx_description
1 polymer ?
#
loop_
_entity_poly.entity_id
_entity_poly.type
_entity_poly.pdbx_seq_one_letter_code
_entity_poly.pdbx_strand_id
1 'polypeptide(L)' 'MDKKKLTERDICTKFINPALKQAGWDIQSQVREEFPVTNGRIIVRGRMHTRARPRRADYVLNYKKNIPIAII' A
#
# COMPACT_ATOMS: atom_id res chain seq x y z
N MET A 1 -9.41 24.32 2.16
CA MET A 1 -10.02 23.19 1.41
C MET A 1 -10.59 22.20 2.40
N ASP A 2 -11.81 21.71 2.16
CA ASP A 2 -12.43 20.68 3.00
C ASP A 2 -11.90 19.29 2.58
N LYS A 3 -11.16 18.64 3.48
CA LYS A 3 -10.55 17.32 3.22
C LYS A 3 -11.61 16.24 2.97
N LYS A 4 -12.82 16.39 3.52
CA LYS A 4 -13.90 15.40 3.37
C LYS A 4 -14.51 15.35 1.97
N LYS A 5 -14.24 16.36 1.14
CA LYS A 5 -14.71 16.44 -0.26
C LYS A 5 -13.73 15.86 -1.26
N LEU A 6 -12.55 15.42 -0.81
CA LEU A 6 -11.51 14.88 -1.65
C LEU A 6 -11.63 13.36 -1.72
N THR A 7 -11.28 12.81 -2.88
CA THR A 7 -11.20 11.34 -3.03
C THR A 7 -10.02 10.78 -2.24
N GLU A 8 -10.01 9.48 -2.00
CA GLU A 8 -8.87 8.79 -1.40
C GLU A 8 -7.57 9.07 -2.17
N ARG A 9 -7.63 9.02 -3.52
CA ARG A 9 -6.50 9.33 -4.40
C ARG A 9 -6.02 10.77 -4.25
N ASP A 10 -6.95 11.72 -4.12
CA ASP A 10 -6.61 13.12 -3.85
C ASP A 10 -5.92 13.28 -2.49
N ILE A 11 -6.39 12.60 -1.46
CA ILE A 11 -5.77 12.65 -0.13
C ILE A 11 -4.37 12.05 -0.15
N CYS A 12 -4.21 10.89 -0.78
CA CYS A 12 -2.93 10.23 -0.99
C CYS A 12 -1.92 11.18 -1.68
N THR A 13 -2.34 11.80 -2.79
CA THR A 13 -1.44 12.61 -3.63
C THR A 13 -1.16 13.98 -3.02
N LYS A 14 -2.16 14.64 -2.44
CA LYS A 14 -2.06 16.02 -1.95
C LYS A 14 -1.59 16.15 -0.51
N PHE A 15 -1.70 15.08 0.29
CA PHE A 15 -1.37 15.12 1.71
C PHE A 15 -0.40 14.02 2.13
N ILE A 16 -0.65 12.76 1.82
CA ILE A 16 0.19 11.65 2.30
C ILE A 16 1.56 11.66 1.63
N ASN A 17 1.61 11.74 0.29
CA ASN A 17 2.87 11.74 -0.46
C ASN A 17 3.77 12.93 -0.06
N PRO A 18 3.27 14.19 0.02
CA PRO A 18 4.05 15.31 0.53
C PRO A 18 4.52 15.12 1.98
N ALA A 19 3.68 14.57 2.87
CA ALA A 19 4.05 14.34 4.26
C ALA A 19 5.17 13.30 4.40
N LEU A 20 5.11 12.22 3.62
CA LEU A 20 6.19 11.21 3.57
C LEU A 20 7.51 11.82 3.10
N LYS A 21 7.45 12.63 2.03
CA LYS A 21 8.63 13.34 1.53
C LYS A 21 9.20 14.32 2.56
N GLN A 22 8.33 15.05 3.27
CA GLN A 22 8.73 15.97 4.34
C GLN A 22 9.35 15.23 5.53
N ALA A 23 8.87 14.03 5.84
CA ALA A 23 9.44 13.15 6.86
C ALA A 23 10.79 12.52 6.45
N GLY A 24 11.29 12.80 5.24
CA GLY A 24 12.58 12.35 4.75
C GLY A 24 12.56 11.01 4.02
N TRP A 25 11.38 10.47 3.70
CA TRP A 25 11.26 9.26 2.88
C TRP A 25 11.42 9.59 1.40
N ASP A 26 12.20 8.78 0.68
CA ASP A 26 12.24 8.84 -0.77
C ASP A 26 11.08 8.03 -1.38
N ILE A 27 10.13 8.74 -1.99
CA ILE A 27 8.93 8.14 -2.59
C ILE A 27 9.29 7.14 -3.68
N GLN A 28 10.37 7.35 -4.44
CA GLN A 28 10.68 6.49 -5.59
C GLN A 28 11.38 5.20 -5.18
N SER A 29 12.25 5.24 -4.17
CA SER A 29 13.08 4.09 -3.78
C SER A 29 12.57 3.36 -2.52
N GLN A 30 11.94 4.08 -1.59
CA GLN A 30 11.56 3.56 -0.29
C GLN A 30 10.06 3.33 -0.13
N VAL A 31 9.21 4.08 -0.84
CA VAL A 31 7.75 3.96 -0.74
C VAL A 31 7.20 3.11 -1.89
N ARG A 32 6.30 2.18 -1.58
CA ARG A 32 5.54 1.43 -2.60
C ARG A 32 4.05 1.61 -2.35
N GLU A 33 3.35 2.14 -3.35
CA GLU A 33 1.88 2.24 -3.35
C GLU A 33 1.24 0.92 -3.78
N GLU A 34 0.06 0.62 -3.22
CA GLU A 34 -0.81 -0.51 -3.56
C GLU A 34 -0.14 -1.90 -3.61
N PHE A 35 0.79 -2.15 -2.69
CA PHE A 35 1.60 -3.37 -2.70
C PHE A 35 0.81 -4.60 -2.20
N PRO A 36 0.80 -5.72 -2.96
CA PRO A 36 0.20 -6.96 -2.48
C PRO A 36 1.06 -7.55 -1.35
N VAL A 37 0.49 -7.61 -0.15
CA VAL A 37 1.15 -8.16 1.04
C VAL A 37 1.10 -9.69 1.03
N THR A 38 0.04 -10.26 0.48
CA THR A 38 -0.15 -11.72 0.43
C THR A 38 -0.52 -12.18 -0.97
N ASN A 39 -0.21 -13.43 -1.30
CA ASN A 39 -0.55 -14.03 -2.60
C ASN A 39 -2.00 -14.55 -2.68
N GLY A 40 -2.85 -14.15 -1.74
CA GLY A 40 -4.20 -14.67 -1.59
C GLY A 40 -4.22 -16.07 -0.97
N ARG A 41 -5.24 -16.34 -0.15
CA ARG A 41 -5.45 -17.66 0.46
C ARG A 41 -5.95 -18.64 -0.60
N ILE A 42 -5.38 -19.83 -0.65
CA ILE A 42 -5.93 -20.93 -1.46
C ILE A 42 -7.17 -21.46 -0.74
N ILE A 43 -8.30 -21.48 -1.43
CA ILE A 43 -9.58 -22.00 -0.95
C ILE A 43 -9.90 -23.25 -1.78
N VAL A 44 -10.06 -24.39 -1.10
CA VAL A 44 -10.40 -25.66 -1.72
C VAL A 44 -11.82 -26.04 -1.31
N ARG A 45 -12.67 -26.38 -2.28
CA ARG A 45 -14.02 -26.94 -2.07
C ARG A 45 -14.20 -28.15 -2.97
N GLY A 46 -14.11 -29.35 -2.39
CA GLY A 46 -14.16 -30.60 -3.14
C GLY A 46 -13.00 -30.69 -4.13
N ARG A 47 -13.31 -30.85 -5.43
CA ARG A 47 -12.32 -30.88 -6.53
C ARG A 47 -11.98 -29.50 -7.10
N MET A 48 -12.62 -28.43 -6.63
CA MET A 48 -12.36 -27.06 -7.08
C MET A 48 -11.35 -26.36 -6.17
N HIS A 49 -10.43 -25.62 -6.77
CA HIS A 49 -9.49 -24.74 -6.07
C HIS A 49 -9.59 -23.33 -6.64
N THR A 50 -9.66 -22.33 -5.77
CA THR A 50 -9.63 -20.91 -6.14
C THR A 50 -8.66 -20.16 -5.22
N ARG A 51 -8.15 -19.01 -5.69
CA ARG A 51 -7.37 -18.09 -4.84
C ARG A 51 -8.24 -16.91 -4.44
N ALA A 52 -8.30 -16.63 -3.15
CA ALA A 52 -8.90 -15.41 -2.64
C ALA A 52 -8.11 -14.18 -3.09
N ARG A 53 -8.76 -13.01 -3.12
CA ARG A 53 -8.11 -11.75 -3.45
C ARG A 53 -6.91 -11.52 -2.50
N PRO A 54 -5.73 -11.16 -3.01
CA PRO A 54 -4.59 -10.82 -2.18
C PRO A 54 -4.90 -9.62 -1.29
N ARG A 55 -4.36 -9.62 -0.06
CA ARG A 55 -4.41 -8.42 0.78
C ARG A 55 -3.44 -7.39 0.20
N ARG A 56 -3.88 -6.16 0.02
CA ARG A 56 -3.07 -5.04 -0.47
C ARG A 56 -2.93 -4.01 0.63
N ALA A 57 -1.76 -3.40 0.72
CA ALA A 57 -1.49 -2.25 1.56
C ALA A 57 -1.47 -1.00 0.67
N ASP A 58 -1.97 0.13 1.19
CA ASP A 58 -2.01 1.39 0.45
C ASP A 58 -0.58 1.95 0.33
N TYR A 59 0.19 1.90 1.41
CA TYR A 59 1.62 2.20 1.38
C TYR A 59 2.46 1.16 2.11
N VAL A 60 3.63 0.85 1.56
CA VAL A 60 4.70 0.11 2.24
C VAL A 60 5.95 0.96 2.28
N LEU A 61 6.48 1.21 3.48
CA LEU A 61 7.72 1.93 3.71
C LEU A 61 8.88 0.97 3.89
N ASN A 62 9.92 1.13 3.07
CA ASN A 62 11.12 0.31 3.07
C ASN A 62 12.31 1.14 3.53
N TYR A 63 12.93 0.79 4.66
CA TYR A 63 14.13 1.48 5.14
C TYR A 63 15.28 1.38 4.12
N LYS A 64 15.44 0.19 3.52
CA LYS A 64 16.34 -0.09 2.40
C LYS A 64 15.62 -0.96 1.38
N LYS A 65 16.16 -1.10 0.17
CA LYS A 65 15.58 -1.96 -0.88
C LYS A 65 15.27 -3.35 -0.32
N ASN A 66 13.99 -3.74 -0.38
CA ASN A 66 13.45 -5.00 0.12
C ASN A 66 13.52 -5.21 1.65
N ILE A 67 13.67 -4.15 2.45
CA ILE A 67 13.55 -4.20 3.91
C ILE A 67 12.34 -3.34 4.34
N PRO A 68 11.11 -3.91 4.33
CA PRO A 68 9.92 -3.21 4.77
C PRO A 68 9.94 -3.02 6.28
N ILE A 69 9.56 -1.83 6.74
CA ILE A 69 9.51 -1.52 8.19
C ILE A 69 8.13 -1.05 8.67
N ALA A 70 7.28 -0.57 7.76
CA ALA A 70 5.95 -0.06 8.12
C ALA A 70 4.97 -0.12 6.95
N ILE A 71 3.68 -0.10 7.29
CA ILE A 71 2.54 0.00 6.38
C ILE A 71 1.70 1.20 6.84
N ILE A 72 1.14 1.94 5.87
CA ILE A 72 0.12 2.98 6.10
C ILE A 72 -1.15 2.55 5.37
#